data_AF-A0A3E2H2I3-F1
#
_entry.id   AF-A0A3E2H2I3-F1
#
_cell.length_a   1.000
_cell.length_b   1.000
_cell.length_c   1.000
_cell.angle_alpha   90.00
_cell.angle_beta   90.00
_cell.angle_gamma   90.00
#
_symmetry.space_group_name_H-M   'P 1'
#
loop_
_entity.id
_entity.type
_entity.pdbx_description
1 polymer ?
#
loop_
_entity_poly.entity_id
_entity_poly.type
_entity_poly.pdbx_seq_one_letter_code
_entity_poly.pdbx_strand_id
1 'polypeptide(L)'
;MSTSDTEQAEEVEEAELPSLKELRHRPGLHIRLSDDARRIFRSLGGPLATSIWIMENPNNPDSREPYFRQTTGTGTSWHPASQSALTDPKVSSITVCVYDLDLWEEQWLDVHQSHRDLDESVDDEFQVGPLPNYSPDEDEERPNQPAKRNRIEVCIRWIPARLGGPGAEKAYKLAKEATGNVKGLLATVLVGLIYRLNAREICVFAGATSNIGAGTIERMAIMMKALTTFYVGRSEERFTSQRKKLESLNPGLEVVFLEADISLISGIDIISKQITIAETKVDYFYIVKGAFFSTYRNVDTKEGLDICCALSSYLKVRLITNLLPLLRQSPRPRILSVLNGGKEKLMRGDDIGLDNVQNYGPQAAINHTTTMNTLALEHWASDKNNRRVTFLHSFPGLVATDNFSRIDPPASFGIIERTILKLITRFVSVIRWTFGMSVVNCATRQAFHLTSDKYDPGEVWRINQSSEPVTTPGVLEPYRERGWREKALDYTMSVFEEALAVNDETR
;
A
#
# COMPACT_ATOMS: atom_id res chain seq x y z
N MET A 1 -0.21 77.73 -4.01
CA MET A 1 0.45 77.74 -2.69
C MET A 1 -0.65 77.64 -1.65
N SER A 2 -0.73 76.72 -0.71
CA SER A 2 0.12 75.61 -0.27
C SER A 2 -0.82 74.74 0.60
N THR A 3 -0.99 73.45 0.29
CA THR A 3 -0.66 72.29 1.15
C THR A 3 -1.03 72.41 2.64
N SER A 4 -2.02 71.63 3.09
CA SER A 4 -1.93 70.81 4.32
C SER A 4 -3.21 69.98 4.48
N ASP A 5 -3.29 68.85 3.78
CA ASP A 5 -4.19 67.77 4.19
C ASP A 5 -3.36 66.72 4.92
N THR A 6 -3.78 66.50 6.15
CA THR A 6 -3.21 65.69 7.21
C THR A 6 -3.02 64.24 6.76
N GLU A 7 -1.77 63.78 6.65
CA GLU A 7 -1.43 62.36 6.70
C GLU A 7 -1.79 61.82 8.09
N GLN A 8 -2.97 61.23 8.23
CA GLN A 8 -3.23 60.25 9.27
C GLN A 8 -2.66 58.92 8.78
N ALA A 9 -1.55 58.52 9.38
CA ALA A 9 -1.05 57.16 9.33
C ALA A 9 -2.14 56.21 9.85
N GLU A 10 -2.74 55.43 8.94
CA GLU A 10 -3.43 54.19 9.31
C GLU A 10 -2.38 53.17 9.76
N GLU A 11 -2.15 53.10 11.07
CA GLU A 11 -1.63 51.89 11.71
C GLU A 11 -2.67 50.77 11.50
N VAL A 12 -2.45 49.95 10.48
CA VAL A 12 -3.17 48.68 10.32
C VAL A 12 -2.62 47.73 11.37
N GLU A 13 -3.42 47.49 12.41
CA GLU A 13 -3.21 46.44 13.42
C GLU A 13 -3.06 45.08 12.70
N GLU A 14 -1.82 44.61 12.57
CA GLU A 14 -1.47 43.38 11.87
C GLU A 14 -1.94 42.18 12.71
N ALA A 15 -3.19 41.76 12.50
CA ALA A 15 -3.79 40.62 13.18
C ALA A 15 -2.86 39.39 13.10
N GLU A 16 -2.40 38.91 14.26
CA GLU A 16 -1.45 37.80 14.39
C GLU A 16 -1.99 36.57 13.63
N LEU A 17 -1.38 36.27 12.48
CA LEU A 17 -1.83 35.18 11.62
C LEU A 17 -1.52 33.84 12.29
N PRO A 18 -2.49 32.91 12.36
CA PRO A 18 -2.26 31.60 12.95
C PRO A 18 -1.33 30.73 12.09
N SER A 19 -0.60 29.82 12.73
CA SER A 19 0.18 28.80 12.03
C SER A 19 -0.72 27.75 11.38
N LEU A 20 -0.24 27.09 10.33
CA LEU A 20 -0.99 25.98 9.69
C LEU A 20 -1.27 24.83 10.67
N LYS A 21 -0.36 24.61 11.63
CA LYS A 21 -0.51 23.58 12.66
C LYS A 21 -1.69 23.89 13.58
N GLU A 22 -1.84 25.15 14.02
CA GLU A 22 -2.97 25.59 14.85
C GLU A 22 -4.30 25.50 14.11
N LEU A 23 -4.35 25.89 12.84
CA LEU A 23 -5.57 25.81 12.03
C LEU A 23 -6.02 24.36 11.77
N ARG A 24 -5.09 23.40 11.63
CA ARG A 24 -5.43 21.98 11.43
C ARG A 24 -6.13 21.34 12.62
N HIS A 25 -5.95 21.88 13.83
CA HIS A 25 -6.58 21.37 15.05
C HIS A 25 -7.94 22.04 15.34
N ARG A 26 -8.36 23.03 14.55
CA ARG A 26 -9.67 23.69 14.72
C ARG A 26 -10.76 22.94 13.95
N PRO A 27 -11.79 22.40 14.63
CA PRO A 27 -12.88 21.70 13.95
C PRO A 27 -13.72 22.66 13.09
N GLY A 28 -14.06 22.25 11.87
CA GLY A 28 -14.95 22.98 10.95
C GLY A 28 -14.28 23.93 9.95
N LEU A 29 -12.95 24.10 10.00
CA LEU A 29 -12.22 24.97 9.08
C LEU A 29 -11.43 24.16 8.03
N HIS A 30 -11.78 24.32 6.75
CA HIS A 30 -11.07 23.67 5.65
C HIS A 30 -10.04 24.60 5.03
N ILE A 31 -8.77 24.29 5.24
CA ILE A 31 -7.65 25.03 4.64
C ILE A 31 -7.51 24.59 3.18
N ARG A 32 -7.62 25.53 2.25
CA ARG A 32 -7.47 25.28 0.81
C ARG A 32 -6.26 26.02 0.27
N LEU A 33 -5.73 25.57 -0.86
CA LEU A 33 -4.81 26.39 -1.65
C LEU A 33 -5.58 27.60 -2.18
N SER A 34 -4.94 28.77 -2.12
CA SER A 34 -5.44 29.98 -2.76
C SER A 34 -5.54 29.77 -4.27
N ASP A 35 -6.34 30.60 -4.94
CA ASP A 35 -6.53 30.47 -6.39
C ASP A 35 -5.22 30.72 -7.17
N ASP A 36 -4.35 31.60 -6.66
CA ASP A 36 -3.01 31.82 -7.21
C ASP A 36 -2.08 30.61 -6.99
N ALA A 37 -2.14 29.97 -5.81
CA ALA A 37 -1.34 28.80 -5.52
C ALA A 37 -1.72 27.59 -6.40
N ARG A 38 -2.99 27.46 -6.78
CA ARG A 38 -3.47 26.40 -7.69
C ARG A 38 -2.96 26.53 -9.13
N ARG A 39 -2.48 27.72 -9.50
CA ARG A 39 -1.92 27.98 -10.83
C ARG A 39 -0.44 27.60 -10.93
N ILE A 40 0.21 27.27 -9.82
CA ILE A 40 1.63 26.90 -9.80
C ILE A 40 1.79 25.52 -10.44
N PHE A 41 2.58 25.45 -11.52
CA PHE A 41 2.91 24.24 -12.25
C PHE A 41 4.42 24.00 -12.21
N ARG A 42 4.83 22.73 -12.07
CA ARG A 42 6.26 22.37 -12.01
C ARG A 42 6.57 21.17 -12.90
N SER A 43 7.66 21.26 -13.66
CA SER A 43 8.27 20.10 -14.31
C SER A 43 9.34 19.49 -13.40
N LEU A 44 9.41 18.16 -13.33
CA LEU A 44 10.40 17.44 -12.51
C LEU A 44 11.83 17.48 -13.10
N GLY A 45 12.00 17.99 -14.33
CA GLY A 45 13.28 18.13 -15.01
C GLY A 45 13.86 19.55 -14.91
N GLY A 46 15.19 19.66 -14.81
CA GLY A 46 15.93 20.94 -14.84
C GLY A 46 16.27 21.59 -13.47
N PRO A 47 17.00 22.72 -13.46
CA PRO A 47 17.27 23.53 -12.27
C PRO A 47 15.99 24.19 -11.72
N LEU A 48 15.84 24.27 -10.39
CA LEU A 48 14.64 24.81 -9.73
C LEU A 48 14.26 26.21 -10.21
N ALA A 49 15.26 27.07 -10.47
CA ALA A 49 15.07 28.43 -10.98
C ALA A 49 14.32 28.50 -12.33
N THR A 50 14.32 27.42 -13.11
CA THR A 50 13.70 27.33 -14.44
C THR A 50 12.54 26.33 -14.52
N SER A 51 12.26 25.61 -13.43
CA SER A 51 11.30 24.49 -13.43
C SER A 51 9.92 24.86 -12.87
N ILE A 52 9.73 26.09 -12.40
CA ILE A 52 8.45 26.56 -11.83
C ILE A 52 7.79 27.55 -12.80
N TRP A 53 6.52 27.29 -13.09
CA TRP A 53 5.69 28.04 -14.04
C TRP A 53 4.37 28.40 -13.37
N ILE A 54 3.74 29.48 -13.83
CA ILE A 54 2.39 29.88 -13.45
C ILE A 54 1.49 29.68 -14.67
N MET A 55 0.45 28.87 -14.51
CA MET A 55 -0.59 28.68 -15.50
C MET A 55 -1.52 29.89 -15.53
N GLU A 56 -2.17 30.16 -16.65
CA GLU A 56 -3.23 31.17 -16.73
C GLU A 56 -4.47 30.75 -15.91
N ASN A 57 -4.82 29.46 -15.97
CA ASN A 57 -5.90 28.83 -15.22
C ASN A 57 -5.42 27.47 -14.66
N PRO A 58 -5.81 27.04 -13.45
CA PRO A 58 -5.44 25.73 -12.89
C PRO A 58 -5.69 24.52 -13.80
N ASN A 59 -6.63 24.62 -14.75
CA ASN A 59 -7.03 23.52 -15.63
C ASN A 59 -6.39 23.59 -17.04
N ASN A 60 -5.56 24.59 -17.34
CA ASN A 60 -4.96 24.76 -18.66
C ASN A 60 -3.43 24.73 -18.58
N PRO A 61 -2.81 23.55 -18.72
CA PRO A 61 -1.37 23.42 -18.63
C PRO A 61 -0.64 23.96 -19.88
N ASP A 62 -1.30 24.35 -20.96
CA ASP A 62 -0.58 24.75 -22.19
C ASP A 62 -0.23 26.26 -22.22
N SER A 63 -0.90 27.07 -21.41
CA SER A 63 -0.62 28.49 -21.21
C SER A 63 0.21 28.70 -19.93
N ARG A 64 1.52 28.97 -20.06
CA ARG A 64 2.47 29.05 -18.94
C ARG A 64 3.38 30.27 -19.02
N GLU A 65 3.53 30.93 -17.88
CA GLU A 65 4.56 31.96 -17.67
C GLU A 65 5.61 31.49 -16.65
N PRO A 66 6.89 31.83 -16.83
CA PRO A 66 7.91 31.45 -15.85
C PRO A 66 7.68 32.17 -14.52
N TYR A 67 7.73 31.42 -13.42
CA TYR A 67 7.58 31.97 -12.07
C TYR A 67 8.74 32.90 -11.70
N PHE A 68 9.92 32.64 -12.26
CA PHE A 68 11.12 33.43 -12.09
C PHE A 68 11.69 33.80 -13.47
N ARG A 69 11.88 35.10 -13.72
CA ARG A 69 12.46 35.61 -14.98
C ARG A 69 13.85 36.18 -14.72
N GLN A 70 14.83 35.64 -15.42
CA GLN A 70 16.19 36.16 -15.46
C GLN A 70 16.32 37.09 -16.67
N THR A 71 16.30 38.41 -16.45
CA THR A 71 16.50 39.41 -17.51
C THR A 71 17.99 39.62 -17.76
N THR A 72 18.39 39.79 -19.03
CA THR A 72 19.79 39.87 -19.53
C THR A 72 20.59 41.11 -19.11
N GLY A 73 20.21 41.76 -18.00
CA GLY A 73 20.99 42.79 -17.35
C GLY A 73 20.56 42.91 -15.90
N THR A 74 21.44 42.51 -14.96
CA THR A 74 21.46 42.61 -13.48
C THR A 74 20.16 42.55 -12.63
N GLY A 75 18.97 42.50 -13.21
CA GLY A 75 17.69 42.41 -12.54
C GLY A 75 17.11 41.01 -12.67
N THR A 76 16.69 40.45 -11.56
CA THR A 76 15.85 39.24 -11.49
C THR A 76 14.45 39.65 -11.09
N SER A 77 13.42 39.18 -11.79
CA SER A 77 12.02 39.51 -11.48
C SER A 77 11.20 38.25 -11.16
N TRP A 78 10.38 38.33 -10.12
CA TRP A 78 9.47 37.27 -9.69
C TRP A 78 8.07 37.52 -10.24
N HIS A 79 7.35 36.44 -10.54
CA HIS A 79 5.94 36.54 -10.91
C HIS A 79 5.12 37.11 -9.73
N PRO A 80 4.07 37.95 -9.98
CA PRO A 80 3.24 38.55 -8.93
C PRO A 80 2.68 37.55 -7.90
N ALA A 81 2.36 36.33 -8.36
CA ALA A 81 1.93 35.21 -7.52
C ALA A 81 2.91 34.84 -6.37
N SER A 82 4.15 35.33 -6.39
CA SER A 82 5.10 35.18 -5.28
C SER A 82 4.73 35.97 -4.02
N GLN A 83 3.90 37.00 -4.15
CA GLN A 83 3.41 37.82 -3.03
C GLN A 83 2.02 37.37 -2.54
N SER A 84 1.38 36.43 -3.24
CA SER A 84 0.07 35.91 -2.87
C SER A 84 0.16 34.90 -1.73
N ALA A 85 -0.86 34.86 -0.88
CA ALA A 85 -0.95 33.86 0.17
C ALA A 85 -1.03 32.46 -0.44
N LEU A 86 -0.32 31.47 0.13
CA LEU A 86 -0.36 30.09 -0.35
C LEU A 86 -1.69 29.38 -0.02
N THR A 87 -2.31 29.77 1.08
CA THR A 87 -3.52 29.15 1.62
C THR A 87 -4.63 30.18 1.85
N ASP A 88 -5.86 29.69 1.82
CA ASP A 88 -7.05 30.39 2.30
C ASP A 88 -7.69 29.57 3.44
N PRO A 89 -7.73 30.09 4.69
CA PRO A 89 -7.22 31.40 5.14
C PRO A 89 -5.67 31.48 5.17
N LYS A 90 -5.14 32.72 5.21
CA LYS A 90 -3.70 33.01 5.27
C LYS A 90 -3.09 32.51 6.59
N VAL A 91 -1.87 31.99 6.53
CA VAL A 91 -1.12 31.47 7.68
C VAL A 91 0.22 32.19 7.85
N SER A 92 0.70 32.30 9.08
CA SER A 92 2.03 32.88 9.39
C SER A 92 3.17 31.90 9.13
N SER A 93 2.94 30.61 9.34
CA SER A 93 3.98 29.59 9.25
C SER A 93 3.44 28.23 8.84
N ILE A 94 4.29 27.47 8.14
CA ILE A 94 4.03 26.09 7.74
C ILE A 94 5.21 25.25 8.22
N THR A 95 4.98 24.34 9.17
CA THR A 95 5.97 23.33 9.56
C THR A 95 5.81 22.11 8.68
N VAL A 96 6.91 21.65 8.08
CA VAL A 96 6.92 20.42 7.30
C VAL A 96 7.87 19.41 7.92
N CYS A 97 7.31 18.26 8.27
CA CYS A 97 8.01 17.07 8.73
C CYS A 97 8.23 16.16 7.53
N VAL A 98 9.46 15.66 7.36
CA VAL A 98 9.82 14.66 6.37
C VAL A 98 10.17 13.41 7.16
N TYR A 99 9.26 12.43 7.13
CA TYR A 99 9.34 11.21 7.93
C TYR A 99 10.68 10.47 7.73
N ASP A 100 11.19 10.45 6.50
CA ASP A 100 12.47 9.83 6.15
C ASP A 100 13.67 10.52 6.82
N LEU A 101 13.60 11.83 7.08
CA LEU A 101 14.63 12.56 7.83
C LEU A 101 14.48 12.38 9.34
N ASP A 102 13.24 12.30 9.82
CA ASP A 102 12.93 12.14 11.25
C ASP A 102 13.36 10.76 11.77
N LEU A 103 13.38 9.73 10.91
CA LEU A 103 13.80 8.36 11.25
C LEU A 103 15.20 7.98 10.76
N TRP A 104 15.87 8.86 10.02
CA TRP A 104 17.12 8.53 9.35
C TRP A 104 18.19 8.03 10.33
N GLU A 105 18.34 8.67 11.48
CA GLU A 105 19.35 8.32 12.48
C GLU A 105 19.11 6.94 13.09
N GLU A 106 17.86 6.62 13.43
CA GLU A 106 17.47 5.32 14.02
C GLU A 106 17.62 4.18 13.00
N GLN A 107 17.13 4.39 11.77
CA GLN A 107 17.27 3.40 10.69
C GLN A 107 18.73 3.20 10.29
N TRP A 108 19.53 4.27 10.31
CA TRP A 108 20.97 4.16 10.04
C TRP A 108 21.66 3.33 11.12
N LEU A 109 21.38 3.57 12.41
CA LEU A 109 21.91 2.79 13.52
C LEU A 109 21.49 1.32 13.43
N ASP A 110 20.23 1.03 13.15
CA ASP A 110 19.73 -0.36 13.03
C ASP A 110 20.40 -1.15 11.91
N VAL A 111 20.68 -0.49 10.77
CA VAL A 111 21.33 -1.11 9.62
C VAL A 111 22.83 -1.30 9.83
N HIS A 112 23.47 -0.42 10.60
CA HIS A 112 24.92 -0.37 10.75
C HIS A 112 25.42 -0.91 12.11
N GLN A 113 24.52 -1.31 13.02
CA GLN A 113 24.87 -1.87 14.34
C GLN A 113 25.76 -3.13 14.25
N SER A 114 25.72 -3.84 13.13
CA SER A 114 26.48 -5.07 12.89
C SER A 114 27.66 -4.89 11.93
N HIS A 115 27.98 -3.66 11.53
CA HIS A 115 29.19 -3.39 10.76
C HIS A 115 30.40 -3.57 11.68
N ARG A 116 31.12 -4.69 11.48
CA ARG A 116 32.30 -5.09 12.26
C ARG A 116 33.29 -3.94 12.46
N ASP A 117 33.80 -3.83 13.67
CA ASP A 117 35.03 -3.08 13.96
C ASP A 117 36.23 -3.79 13.31
N LEU A 118 37.12 -2.99 12.72
CA LEU A 118 38.34 -3.41 12.02
C LEU A 118 39.44 -3.87 12.99
N ASP A 119 39.19 -4.93 13.76
CA ASP A 119 40.25 -5.57 14.56
C ASP A 119 40.00 -7.07 14.65
N GLU A 120 40.21 -7.78 13.53
CA GLU A 120 40.56 -9.21 13.50
C GLU A 120 40.94 -9.63 12.06
N SER A 121 42.24 -9.91 11.87
CA SER A 121 42.95 -10.56 10.75
C SER A 121 42.43 -10.30 9.31
N VAL A 122 43.16 -9.43 8.61
CA VAL A 122 43.07 -9.15 7.17
C VAL A 122 43.53 -10.38 6.36
N ASP A 123 42.66 -10.94 5.51
CA ASP A 123 43.09 -11.74 4.35
C ASP A 123 43.59 -10.78 3.25
N ASP A 124 44.74 -11.11 2.66
CA ASP A 124 45.65 -10.29 1.83
C ASP A 124 45.09 -9.70 0.50
N GLU A 125 43.78 -9.58 0.30
CA GLU A 125 43.20 -9.13 -0.98
C GLU A 125 42.71 -7.67 -1.02
N PHE A 126 42.84 -6.91 0.07
CA PHE A 126 42.41 -5.50 0.11
C PHE A 126 43.46 -4.56 0.71
N GLN A 127 43.99 -3.64 -0.10
CA GLN A 127 44.78 -2.51 0.40
C GLN A 127 43.87 -1.35 0.80
N VAL A 128 43.87 -1.04 2.10
CA VAL A 128 43.33 0.22 2.65
C VAL A 128 44.51 1.11 3.02
N GLY A 129 44.67 2.24 2.35
CA GLY A 129 45.75 3.20 2.60
C GLY A 129 45.46 4.58 2.00
N PRO A 130 46.16 5.64 2.46
CA PRO A 130 45.95 7.02 1.98
C PRO A 130 46.22 7.16 0.47
N LEU A 131 45.36 7.91 -0.21
CA LEU A 131 45.44 8.19 -1.65
C LEU A 131 46.68 9.06 -1.94
N PRO A 132 47.56 8.68 -2.89
CA PRO A 132 48.85 9.36 -3.12
C PRO A 132 48.77 10.83 -3.55
N ASN A 133 47.58 11.32 -3.92
CA ASN A 133 47.36 12.66 -4.49
C ASN A 133 46.40 13.52 -3.68
N TYR A 134 46.16 13.20 -2.39
CA TYR A 134 45.35 14.03 -1.51
C TYR A 134 46.25 14.90 -0.62
N SER A 135 46.22 16.22 -0.84
CA SER A 135 46.92 17.21 -0.01
C SER A 135 45.93 17.85 0.98
N PRO A 136 46.10 17.68 2.30
CA PRO A 136 45.20 18.27 3.30
C PRO A 136 45.29 19.80 3.39
N ASP A 137 46.32 20.41 2.78
CA ASP A 137 46.63 21.84 2.92
C ASP A 137 45.84 22.74 1.94
N GLU A 138 45.00 22.17 1.06
CA GLU A 138 44.16 22.96 0.13
C GLU A 138 42.76 23.30 0.69
N ASP A 139 42.34 22.71 1.81
CA ASP A 139 41.07 22.99 2.46
C ASP A 139 41.27 23.55 3.88
N GLU A 140 41.88 24.73 3.99
CA GLU A 140 41.84 25.49 5.26
C GLU A 140 40.50 26.23 5.42
N GLU A 141 39.64 25.74 6.31
CA GLU A 141 38.86 26.62 7.20
C GLU A 141 38.58 26.00 8.59
N ARG A 142 39.57 26.22 9.48
CA ARG A 142 39.55 26.57 10.92
C ARG A 142 38.91 25.68 12.02
N PRO A 143 39.46 25.80 13.26
CA PRO A 143 39.49 24.72 14.24
C PRO A 143 38.48 24.95 15.38
N ASN A 144 37.65 23.94 15.64
CA ASN A 144 37.13 23.52 16.96
C ASN A 144 35.86 22.68 16.78
N GLN A 145 36.00 21.36 16.66
CA GLN A 145 35.00 20.39 17.15
C GLN A 145 35.55 18.95 17.06
N PRO A 146 35.28 18.08 18.05
CA PRO A 146 35.95 16.79 18.17
C PRO A 146 35.41 15.77 17.16
N ALA A 147 36.31 15.28 16.29
CA ALA A 147 36.48 13.91 15.80
C ALA A 147 35.26 12.97 15.56
N LYS A 148 34.04 13.48 15.33
CA LYS A 148 32.86 12.68 14.93
C LYS A 148 32.52 12.75 13.43
N ARG A 149 33.12 13.68 12.68
CA ARG A 149 32.83 13.85 11.24
C ARG A 149 33.53 12.82 10.34
N ASN A 150 34.70 12.31 10.72
CA ASN A 150 35.52 11.51 9.80
C ASN A 150 35.13 10.03 9.70
N ARG A 151 34.16 9.54 10.49
CA ARG A 151 33.58 8.19 10.30
C ARG A 151 32.39 8.18 9.34
N ILE A 152 31.84 9.34 8.99
CA ILE A 152 30.66 9.47 8.13
C ILE A 152 31.04 9.51 6.64
N GLU A 153 32.23 10.00 6.28
CA GLU A 153 32.63 10.17 4.88
C GLU A 153 32.93 8.86 4.14
N VAL A 154 33.40 7.83 4.84
CA VAL A 154 33.83 6.58 4.20
C VAL A 154 32.64 5.71 3.74
N CYS A 155 31.46 5.82 4.38
CA CYS A 155 30.26 5.07 3.98
C CYS A 155 29.32 5.82 3.02
N ILE A 156 29.49 7.13 2.80
CA ILE A 156 28.58 7.94 1.95
C ILE A 156 28.70 7.63 0.45
N ARG A 157 29.77 6.96 0.01
CA ARG A 157 29.91 6.53 -1.40
C ARG A 157 29.05 5.32 -1.79
N TRP A 158 28.38 4.66 -0.84
CA TRP A 158 27.60 3.44 -1.11
C TRP A 158 26.09 3.65 -1.29
N ILE A 159 25.56 4.82 -0.91
CA ILE A 159 24.13 5.15 -1.04
C ILE A 159 23.64 5.28 -2.51
N PRO A 160 24.43 5.78 -3.49
CA PRO A 160 23.96 5.93 -4.86
C PRO A 160 23.64 4.60 -5.56
N ALA A 161 24.19 3.48 -5.08
CA ALA A 161 24.01 2.17 -5.71
C ALA A 161 22.65 1.51 -5.41
N ARG A 162 21.89 1.98 -4.40
CA ARG A 162 20.68 1.28 -3.91
C ARG A 162 19.36 2.05 -4.06
N LEU A 163 19.39 3.38 -4.33
CA LEU A 163 18.20 4.24 -4.44
C LEU A 163 17.74 4.55 -5.87
N GLY A 164 18.32 3.88 -6.88
CA GLY A 164 17.74 3.77 -8.23
C GLY A 164 17.13 5.05 -8.82
N GLY A 165 17.95 6.03 -9.19
CA GLY A 165 17.56 7.02 -10.21
C GLY A 165 18.14 8.43 -10.04
N PRO A 166 18.34 9.17 -11.16
CA PRO A 166 18.96 10.51 -11.18
C PRO A 166 18.18 11.61 -10.44
N GLY A 167 16.96 11.32 -9.94
CA GLY A 167 16.14 12.25 -9.17
C GLY A 167 16.51 12.38 -7.69
N ALA A 168 16.93 11.29 -7.05
CA ALA A 168 17.26 11.26 -5.62
C ALA A 168 18.59 11.99 -5.33
N GLU A 169 19.59 11.80 -6.19
CA GLU A 169 20.89 12.47 -6.10
C GLU A 169 20.77 13.99 -6.31
N LYS A 170 19.83 14.41 -7.17
CA LYS A 170 19.54 15.83 -7.42
C LYS A 170 18.77 16.48 -6.27
N ALA A 171 17.82 15.77 -5.67
CA ALA A 171 17.07 16.23 -4.50
C ALA A 171 17.98 16.42 -3.27
N TYR A 172 18.94 15.50 -3.06
CA TYR A 172 19.91 15.58 -1.97
C TYR A 172 20.90 16.75 -2.15
N LYS A 173 21.45 16.96 -3.36
CA LYS A 173 22.30 18.14 -3.65
C LYS A 173 21.56 19.46 -3.42
N LEU A 174 20.31 19.55 -3.86
CA LEU A 174 19.47 20.74 -3.67
C LEU A 174 19.16 21.02 -2.20
N ALA A 175 18.97 19.97 -1.37
CA ALA A 175 18.75 20.11 0.06
C ALA A 175 20.01 20.59 0.80
N LYS A 176 21.19 20.08 0.41
CA LYS A 176 22.49 20.45 1.01
C LYS A 176 22.94 21.86 0.64
N GLU A 177 22.61 22.36 -0.56
CA GLU A 177 22.91 23.73 -0.98
C GLU A 177 21.94 24.76 -0.35
N ALA A 178 20.75 24.34 0.07
CA ALA A 178 19.69 25.23 0.56
C ALA A 178 19.70 25.49 2.08
N THR A 179 20.57 24.82 2.86
CA THR A 179 20.66 24.96 4.33
C THR A 179 21.25 26.29 4.82
N GLY A 180 21.51 27.24 3.92
CA GLY A 180 22.09 28.54 4.28
C GLY A 180 21.11 29.73 4.38
N ASN A 181 19.82 29.61 4.01
CA ASN A 181 18.93 30.77 4.07
C ASN A 181 17.43 30.42 4.07
N VAL A 182 16.57 31.36 4.49
CA VAL A 182 15.09 31.25 4.65
C VAL A 182 14.35 30.67 3.42
N LYS A 183 14.97 30.67 2.23
CA LYS A 183 14.51 29.98 1.01
C LYS A 183 14.52 28.44 1.11
N GLY A 184 15.35 27.86 1.98
CA GLY A 184 15.40 26.42 2.27
C GLY A 184 14.17 25.94 3.05
N LEU A 185 13.59 26.79 3.89
CA LEU A 185 12.34 26.45 4.61
C LEU A 185 11.16 26.33 3.63
N LEU A 186 11.06 27.23 2.64
CA LEU A 186 10.09 27.15 1.55
C LEU A 186 10.29 25.93 0.65
N ALA A 187 11.54 25.53 0.39
CA ALA A 187 11.86 24.32 -0.38
C ALA A 187 11.51 23.03 0.38
N THR A 188 11.82 22.94 1.67
CA THR A 188 11.42 21.80 2.52
C THR A 188 9.91 21.75 2.70
N VAL A 189 9.27 22.92 2.88
CA VAL A 189 7.81 23.03 2.91
C VAL A 189 7.18 22.60 1.60
N LEU A 190 7.72 23.01 0.45
CA LEU A 190 7.30 22.52 -0.86
C LEU A 190 7.57 21.04 -1.03
N VAL A 191 8.69 20.49 -0.57
CA VAL A 191 9.02 19.07 -0.68
C VAL A 191 8.07 18.22 0.15
N GLY A 192 7.71 18.60 1.38
CA GLY A 192 6.70 17.87 2.14
C GLY A 192 5.25 18.20 1.74
N LEU A 193 4.98 19.34 1.10
CA LEU A 193 3.72 19.54 0.36
C LEU A 193 3.70 18.61 -0.85
N ILE A 194 4.79 18.47 -1.60
CA ILE A 194 4.95 17.57 -2.76
C ILE A 194 4.88 16.11 -2.31
N TYR A 195 5.43 15.73 -1.17
CA TYR A 195 5.32 14.37 -0.63
C TYR A 195 3.90 14.08 -0.12
N ARG A 196 3.21 15.08 0.47
CA ARG A 196 1.78 14.97 0.82
C ARG A 196 0.84 15.05 -0.39
N LEU A 197 1.25 15.71 -1.48
CA LEU A 197 0.53 15.81 -2.75
C LEU A 197 0.84 14.62 -3.69
N ASN A 198 1.98 13.94 -3.50
CA ASN A 198 2.38 12.67 -4.12
C ASN A 198 2.22 11.48 -3.18
N ALA A 199 1.46 11.60 -2.09
CA ALA A 199 1.10 10.47 -1.26
C ALA A 199 0.16 9.56 -2.06
N ARG A 200 0.74 8.74 -2.94
CA ARG A 200 0.02 7.71 -3.67
C ARG A 200 -0.45 6.69 -2.64
N GLU A 201 -1.71 6.31 -2.78
CA GLU A 201 -2.22 5.19 -2.00
C GLU A 201 -1.74 3.90 -2.66
N ILE A 202 -1.19 3.02 -1.84
CA ILE A 202 -0.70 1.73 -2.30
C ILE A 202 -1.78 0.68 -2.08
N CYS A 203 -2.23 0.07 -3.17
CA CYS A 203 -3.25 -0.97 -3.15
C CYS A 203 -2.67 -2.29 -3.64
N VAL A 204 -2.87 -3.36 -2.86
CA VAL A 204 -2.54 -4.72 -3.28
C VAL A 204 -3.83 -5.50 -3.54
N PHE A 205 -3.95 -6.12 -4.70
CA PHE A 205 -5.13 -6.88 -5.13
C PHE A 205 -4.74 -8.32 -5.47
N ALA A 206 -5.07 -9.26 -4.59
CA ALA A 206 -4.77 -10.67 -4.75
C ALA A 206 -5.98 -11.45 -5.30
N GLY A 207 -5.80 -12.09 -6.46
CA GLY A 207 -6.84 -12.89 -7.11
C GLY A 207 -7.96 -12.07 -7.73
N ALA A 208 -7.71 -10.79 -8.02
CA ALA A 208 -8.72 -9.84 -8.49
C ALA A 208 -8.81 -9.70 -10.02
N THR A 209 -8.21 -10.61 -10.79
CA THR A 209 -8.10 -10.47 -12.26
C THR A 209 -9.32 -10.94 -13.04
N SER A 210 -10.41 -11.33 -12.37
CA SER A 210 -11.67 -11.71 -13.02
C SER A 210 -12.89 -11.44 -12.13
N ASN A 211 -14.08 -11.45 -12.75
CA ASN A 211 -15.37 -11.41 -12.06
C ASN A 211 -15.47 -10.26 -11.04
N ILE A 212 -15.84 -10.56 -9.78
CA ILE A 212 -15.99 -9.59 -8.69
C ILE A 212 -14.71 -8.77 -8.51
N GLY A 213 -13.57 -9.44 -8.58
CA GLY A 213 -12.26 -8.79 -8.48
C GLY A 213 -12.06 -7.73 -9.54
N ALA A 214 -12.26 -8.09 -10.80
CA ALA A 214 -12.07 -7.20 -11.94
C ALA A 214 -13.00 -5.97 -11.86
N GLY A 215 -14.27 -6.18 -11.50
CA GLY A 215 -15.19 -5.07 -11.29
C GLY A 215 -14.77 -4.16 -10.13
N THR A 216 -14.23 -4.74 -9.04
CA THR A 216 -13.82 -3.98 -7.85
C THR A 216 -12.63 -3.08 -8.16
N ILE A 217 -11.64 -3.59 -8.88
CA ILE A 217 -10.44 -2.82 -9.24
C ILE A 217 -10.77 -1.69 -10.23
N GLU A 218 -11.72 -1.90 -11.15
CA GLU A 218 -12.25 -0.83 -12.00
C GLU A 218 -12.94 0.25 -11.17
N ARG A 219 -13.75 -0.16 -10.20
CA ARG A 219 -14.45 0.80 -9.34
C ARG A 219 -13.48 1.61 -8.48
N MET A 220 -12.45 0.96 -7.92
CA MET A 220 -11.37 1.63 -7.19
C MET A 220 -10.61 2.62 -8.07
N ALA A 221 -10.27 2.24 -9.31
CA ALA A 221 -9.59 3.12 -10.26
C ALA A 221 -10.41 4.39 -10.59
N ILE A 222 -11.74 4.26 -10.68
CA ILE A 222 -12.66 5.40 -10.89
C ILE A 222 -12.75 6.30 -9.64
N MET A 223 -12.74 5.70 -8.45
CA MET A 223 -13.00 6.43 -7.19
C MET A 223 -11.78 7.22 -6.69
N MET A 224 -10.57 6.71 -6.93
CA MET A 224 -9.34 7.27 -6.35
C MET A 224 -8.48 7.93 -7.44
N LYS A 225 -7.83 9.05 -7.11
CA LYS A 225 -7.11 9.88 -8.11
C LYS A 225 -5.64 9.52 -8.29
N ALA A 226 -4.96 9.06 -7.24
CA ALA A 226 -3.52 8.78 -7.26
C ALA A 226 -3.24 7.46 -6.55
N LEU A 227 -3.08 6.40 -7.34
CA LEU A 227 -2.98 5.02 -6.89
C LEU A 227 -1.77 4.35 -7.54
N THR A 228 -1.02 3.61 -6.73
CA THR A 228 -0.13 2.55 -7.24
C THR A 228 -0.74 1.22 -6.87
N THR A 229 -1.01 0.39 -7.87
CA THR A 229 -1.77 -0.84 -7.72
C THR A 229 -0.96 -2.07 -8.11
N PHE A 230 -0.83 -2.98 -7.17
CA PHE A 230 -0.21 -4.29 -7.38
C PHE A 230 -1.30 -5.34 -7.60
N TYR A 231 -1.27 -6.00 -8.75
CA TYR A 231 -2.19 -7.08 -9.09
C TYR A 231 -1.45 -8.41 -9.05
N VAL A 232 -1.91 -9.33 -8.20
CA VAL A 232 -1.30 -10.66 -8.08
C VAL A 232 -2.19 -11.69 -8.79
N GLY A 233 -1.62 -12.38 -9.79
CA GLY A 233 -2.34 -13.37 -10.58
C GLY A 233 -1.43 -14.28 -11.40
N ARG A 234 -2.02 -15.29 -12.05
CA ARG A 234 -1.28 -16.37 -12.74
C ARG A 234 -0.86 -16.08 -14.18
N SER A 235 -1.31 -14.97 -14.76
CA SER A 235 -1.11 -14.70 -16.19
C SER A 235 -1.26 -13.21 -16.45
N GLU A 236 -0.14 -12.54 -16.71
CA GLU A 236 -0.14 -11.14 -17.13
C GLU A 236 -0.81 -10.97 -18.49
N GLU A 237 -0.62 -11.93 -19.40
CA GLU A 237 -1.24 -11.94 -20.72
C GLU A 237 -2.77 -11.75 -20.62
N ARG A 238 -3.43 -12.55 -19.78
CA ARG A 238 -4.89 -12.44 -19.55
C ARG A 238 -5.30 -11.14 -18.88
N PHE A 239 -4.38 -10.48 -18.17
CA PHE A 239 -4.62 -9.21 -17.50
C PHE A 239 -4.46 -8.00 -18.45
N THR A 240 -3.82 -8.16 -19.61
CA THR A 240 -3.52 -7.06 -20.56
C THR A 240 -4.76 -6.25 -20.97
N SER A 241 -5.88 -6.90 -21.25
CA SER A 241 -7.13 -6.19 -21.61
C SER A 241 -7.70 -5.38 -20.44
N GLN A 242 -7.60 -5.94 -19.24
CA GLN A 242 -8.01 -5.28 -18.00
C GLN A 242 -7.09 -4.09 -17.67
N ARG A 243 -5.78 -4.24 -17.85
CA ARG A 243 -4.77 -3.18 -17.69
C ARG A 243 -5.12 -1.97 -18.56
N LYS A 244 -5.31 -2.17 -19.87
CA LYS A 244 -5.70 -1.10 -20.80
C LYS A 244 -6.97 -0.38 -20.36
N LYS A 245 -7.96 -1.15 -19.88
CA LYS A 245 -9.21 -0.57 -19.36
C LYS A 245 -8.97 0.28 -18.11
N LEU A 246 -8.17 -0.20 -17.16
CA LEU A 246 -7.83 0.54 -15.94
C LEU A 246 -7.08 1.84 -16.23
N GLU A 247 -6.08 1.78 -17.12
CA GLU A 247 -5.33 2.96 -17.57
C GLU A 247 -6.24 3.97 -18.29
N SER A 248 -7.24 3.50 -19.04
CA SER A 248 -8.23 4.39 -19.68
C SER A 248 -9.20 5.03 -18.68
N LEU A 249 -9.51 4.34 -17.58
CA LEU A 249 -10.38 4.86 -16.51
C LEU A 249 -9.64 5.85 -15.61
N ASN A 250 -8.33 5.66 -15.43
CA ASN A 250 -7.49 6.52 -14.61
C ASN A 250 -6.08 6.62 -15.20
N PRO A 251 -5.79 7.67 -16.00
CA PRO A 251 -4.48 7.87 -16.61
C PRO A 251 -3.33 8.12 -15.60
N GLY A 252 -3.65 8.46 -14.36
CA GLY A 252 -2.68 8.64 -13.28
C GLY A 252 -2.41 7.37 -12.46
N LEU A 253 -3.05 6.26 -12.82
CA LEU A 253 -2.90 4.95 -12.16
C LEU A 253 -1.59 4.29 -12.58
N GLU A 254 -0.77 3.94 -11.60
CA GLU A 254 0.38 3.09 -11.82
C GLU A 254 -0.01 1.63 -11.60
N VAL A 255 0.14 0.80 -12.63
CA VAL A 255 -0.27 -0.60 -12.62
C VAL A 255 0.93 -1.53 -12.65
N VAL A 256 1.15 -2.25 -11.55
CA VAL A 256 2.17 -3.30 -11.43
C VAL A 256 1.50 -4.66 -11.40
N PHE A 257 1.89 -5.57 -12.28
CA PHE A 257 1.40 -6.94 -12.27
C PHE A 257 2.48 -7.88 -11.76
N LEU A 258 2.14 -8.71 -10.77
CA LEU A 258 3.02 -9.71 -10.18
C LEU A 258 2.50 -11.09 -10.57
N GLU A 259 3.20 -11.73 -11.52
CA GLU A 259 2.84 -13.05 -12.00
C GLU A 259 3.30 -14.14 -11.01
N ALA A 260 2.33 -14.80 -10.37
CA ALA A 260 2.58 -15.92 -9.47
C ALA A 260 1.35 -16.81 -9.31
N ASP A 261 1.59 -18.09 -9.00
CA ASP A 261 0.54 -19.01 -8.56
C ASP A 261 0.30 -18.86 -7.06
N ILE A 262 -0.75 -18.13 -6.70
CA ILE A 262 -1.20 -17.91 -5.32
C ILE A 262 -1.84 -19.15 -4.67
N SER A 263 -1.86 -20.30 -5.34
CA SER A 263 -2.11 -21.58 -4.67
C SER A 263 -0.88 -22.15 -3.96
N LEU A 264 0.31 -21.59 -4.24
CA LEU A 264 1.58 -21.98 -3.65
C LEU A 264 2.05 -20.93 -2.63
N ILE A 265 2.44 -21.38 -1.44
CA ILE A 265 3.02 -20.57 -0.37
C ILE A 265 4.33 -19.92 -0.83
N SER A 266 5.18 -20.67 -1.55
CA SER A 266 6.41 -20.13 -2.14
C SER A 266 6.14 -18.99 -3.12
N GLY A 267 5.11 -19.12 -3.95
CA GLY A 267 4.67 -18.07 -4.88
C GLY A 267 4.22 -16.81 -4.16
N ILE A 268 3.51 -16.97 -3.02
CA ILE A 268 3.09 -15.87 -2.15
C ILE A 268 4.30 -15.18 -1.51
N ASP A 269 5.31 -15.92 -1.08
CA ASP A 269 6.50 -15.35 -0.47
C ASP A 269 7.32 -14.51 -1.46
N ILE A 270 7.46 -14.98 -2.69
CA ILE A 270 8.15 -14.25 -3.76
C ILE A 270 7.48 -12.90 -4.03
N ILE A 271 6.16 -12.88 -4.23
CA ILE A 271 5.44 -11.63 -4.51
C ILE A 271 5.42 -10.70 -3.30
N SER A 272 5.33 -11.25 -2.09
CA SER A 272 5.34 -10.43 -0.87
C SER A 272 6.70 -9.74 -0.68
N LYS A 273 7.80 -10.43 -0.98
CA LYS A 273 9.15 -9.86 -0.99
C LYS A 273 9.28 -8.75 -2.04
N GLN A 274 8.76 -8.96 -3.25
CA GLN A 274 8.78 -7.94 -4.30
C GLN A 274 8.03 -6.66 -3.87
N ILE A 275 6.85 -6.79 -3.25
CA ILE A 275 6.09 -5.65 -2.73
C ILE A 275 6.86 -4.95 -1.60
N THR A 276 7.46 -5.70 -0.69
CA THR A 276 8.23 -5.15 0.46
C THR A 276 9.49 -4.42 0.02
N ILE A 277 10.10 -4.83 -1.10
CA ILE A 277 11.24 -4.12 -1.70
C ILE A 277 10.78 -2.85 -2.42
N ALA A 278 9.61 -2.90 -3.08
CA ALA A 278 9.10 -1.80 -3.89
C ALA A 278 8.50 -0.66 -3.05
N GLU A 279 7.84 -0.99 -1.92
CA GLU A 279 7.01 -0.05 -1.17
C GLU A 279 7.28 -0.09 0.33
N THR A 280 7.20 1.07 0.97
CA THR A 280 7.38 1.21 2.43
C THR A 280 6.08 1.06 3.21
N LYS A 281 4.92 1.13 2.53
CA LYS A 281 3.58 0.98 3.13
C LYS A 281 2.59 0.35 2.17
N VAL A 282 1.52 -0.21 2.74
CA VAL A 282 0.30 -0.63 1.99
C VAL A 282 -0.91 -0.01 2.67
N ASP A 283 -1.77 0.70 1.90
CA ASP A 283 -2.96 1.36 2.44
C ASP A 283 -4.20 0.47 2.32
N TYR A 284 -4.38 -0.19 1.17
CA TYR A 284 -5.52 -1.09 0.96
C TYR A 284 -5.05 -2.45 0.49
N PHE A 285 -5.52 -3.50 1.14
CA PHE A 285 -5.23 -4.87 0.75
C PHE A 285 -6.51 -5.66 0.51
N TYR A 286 -6.71 -6.13 -0.72
CA TYR A 286 -7.91 -6.83 -1.16
C TYR A 286 -7.60 -8.26 -1.60
N ILE A 287 -8.30 -9.23 -1.02
CA ILE A 287 -8.07 -10.66 -1.25
C ILE A 287 -9.40 -11.35 -1.60
N VAL A 288 -9.62 -11.64 -2.89
CA VAL A 288 -10.92 -12.12 -3.39
C VAL A 288 -10.91 -13.56 -3.95
N LYS A 289 -9.79 -14.26 -3.82
CA LYS A 289 -9.69 -15.64 -4.30
C LYS A 289 -10.38 -16.64 -3.36
N GLY A 290 -11.01 -17.65 -3.96
CA GLY A 290 -11.53 -18.85 -3.32
C GLY A 290 -11.58 -19.98 -4.35
N ALA A 291 -11.68 -21.22 -3.87
CA ALA A 291 -11.80 -22.41 -4.69
C ALA A 291 -13.23 -22.94 -4.75
N PHE A 292 -13.48 -23.83 -5.71
CA PHE A 292 -14.66 -24.68 -5.70
C PHE A 292 -14.48 -25.80 -4.67
N PHE A 293 -15.42 -25.94 -3.74
CA PHE A 293 -15.37 -26.97 -2.71
C PHE A 293 -15.86 -28.30 -3.27
N SER A 294 -14.90 -29.17 -3.64
CA SER A 294 -15.16 -30.50 -4.16
C SER A 294 -15.70 -31.45 -3.09
N THR A 295 -16.30 -32.56 -3.53
CA THR A 295 -16.77 -33.64 -2.63
C THR A 295 -15.65 -34.44 -2.01
N TYR A 296 -14.44 -34.38 -2.56
CA TYR A 296 -13.26 -35.09 -2.07
C TYR A 296 -12.10 -34.11 -1.92
N ARG A 297 -11.16 -34.45 -1.03
CA ARG A 297 -9.94 -33.68 -0.78
C ARG A 297 -9.06 -33.73 -2.01
N ASN A 298 -8.62 -32.58 -2.49
CA ASN A 298 -7.89 -32.48 -3.73
C ASN A 298 -6.50 -31.88 -3.45
N VAL A 299 -5.58 -32.77 -3.07
CA VAL A 299 -4.17 -32.44 -2.76
C VAL A 299 -3.42 -32.25 -4.08
N ASP A 300 -3.67 -31.11 -4.71
CA ASP A 300 -3.31 -30.84 -6.11
C ASP A 300 -2.26 -29.74 -6.28
N THR A 301 -1.83 -29.11 -5.18
CA THR A 301 -0.72 -28.16 -5.27
C THR A 301 0.60 -28.90 -5.28
N LYS A 302 1.62 -28.28 -5.90
CA LYS A 302 2.98 -28.83 -5.91
C LYS A 302 3.60 -28.94 -4.52
N GLU A 303 3.03 -28.26 -3.54
CA GLU A 303 3.46 -28.23 -2.14
C GLU A 303 2.64 -29.19 -1.25
N GLY A 304 1.84 -30.09 -1.84
CA GLY A 304 1.07 -31.07 -1.06
C GLY A 304 -0.11 -30.50 -0.28
N LEU A 305 -0.56 -29.29 -0.60
CA LEU A 305 -1.73 -28.66 0.00
C LEU A 305 -3.02 -29.01 -0.74
N ASP A 306 -4.10 -29.19 0.02
CA ASP A 306 -5.46 -29.21 -0.51
C ASP A 306 -5.80 -27.87 -1.17
N ILE A 307 -6.19 -27.91 -2.44
CA ILE A 307 -6.43 -26.70 -3.23
C ILE A 307 -7.58 -25.84 -2.68
N CYS A 308 -8.56 -26.46 -2.00
CA CYS A 308 -9.68 -25.72 -1.41
C CYS A 308 -9.21 -24.88 -0.23
N CYS A 309 -8.40 -25.48 0.65
CA CYS A 309 -7.79 -24.82 1.79
C CYS A 309 -6.75 -23.78 1.34
N ALA A 310 -5.89 -24.15 0.38
CA ALA A 310 -4.88 -23.27 -0.21
C ALA A 310 -5.51 -21.95 -0.71
N LEU A 311 -6.54 -22.05 -1.56
CA LEU A 311 -7.13 -20.88 -2.20
C LEU A 311 -8.17 -20.13 -1.35
N SER A 312 -8.79 -20.77 -0.36
CA SER A 312 -9.88 -20.16 0.40
C SER A 312 -9.45 -19.66 1.78
N SER A 313 -8.34 -20.17 2.34
CA SER A 313 -7.88 -19.79 3.68
C SER A 313 -6.38 -19.50 3.70
N TYR A 314 -5.54 -20.45 3.33
CA TYR A 314 -4.08 -20.39 3.52
C TYR A 314 -3.42 -19.23 2.78
N LEU A 315 -3.81 -18.94 1.53
CA LEU A 315 -3.26 -17.78 0.83
C LEU A 315 -3.55 -16.47 1.56
N LYS A 316 -4.71 -16.37 2.21
CA LYS A 316 -5.13 -15.16 2.91
C LYS A 316 -4.26 -14.97 4.13
N VAL A 317 -4.06 -16.07 4.87
CA VAL A 317 -3.21 -16.07 6.05
C VAL A 317 -1.77 -15.72 5.70
N ARG A 318 -1.18 -16.39 4.70
CA ARG A 318 0.21 -16.14 4.31
C ARG A 318 0.42 -14.72 3.79
N LEU A 319 -0.44 -14.25 2.90
CA LEU A 319 -0.33 -12.89 2.35
C LEU A 319 -0.49 -11.82 3.44
N ILE A 320 -1.47 -11.97 4.34
CA ILE A 320 -1.68 -11.00 5.42
C ILE A 320 -0.48 -11.01 6.34
N THR A 321 -0.01 -12.17 6.80
CA THR A 321 1.20 -12.27 7.64
C THR A 321 2.40 -11.57 7.01
N ASN A 322 2.66 -11.81 5.72
CA ASN A 322 3.82 -11.23 5.04
C ASN A 322 3.71 -9.71 4.83
N LEU A 323 2.51 -9.18 4.57
CA LEU A 323 2.30 -7.76 4.25
C LEU A 323 1.89 -6.92 5.47
N LEU A 324 1.58 -7.55 6.61
CA LEU A 324 1.20 -6.84 7.84
C LEU A 324 2.23 -5.79 8.28
N PRO A 325 3.55 -6.02 8.18
CA PRO A 325 4.55 -4.99 8.48
C PRO A 325 4.36 -3.71 7.66
N LEU A 326 4.08 -3.82 6.36
CA LEU A 326 3.83 -2.65 5.49
C LEU A 326 2.49 -1.98 5.79
N LEU A 327 1.47 -2.77 6.09
CA LEU A 327 0.15 -2.25 6.49
C LEU A 327 0.26 -1.40 7.75
N ARG A 328 1.05 -1.82 8.75
CA ARG A 328 1.26 -1.08 10.01
C ARG A 328 1.85 0.33 9.79
N GLN A 329 2.57 0.54 8.69
CA GLN A 329 3.15 1.84 8.31
C GLN A 329 2.14 2.79 7.66
N SER A 330 1.02 2.28 7.16
CA SER A 330 -0.05 3.16 6.67
C SER A 330 -0.75 3.87 7.84
N PRO A 331 -1.21 5.13 7.65
CA PRO A 331 -2.04 5.83 8.63
C PRO A 331 -3.41 5.17 8.85
N ARG A 332 -4.01 4.57 7.80
CA ARG A 332 -5.36 3.97 7.83
C ARG A 332 -5.42 2.68 6.99
N PRO A 333 -4.63 1.65 7.33
CA PRO A 333 -4.58 0.40 6.57
C PRO A 333 -5.87 -0.39 6.66
N ARG A 334 -6.33 -0.94 5.51
CA ARG A 334 -7.57 -1.71 5.46
C ARG A 334 -7.37 -3.00 4.70
N ILE A 335 -7.75 -4.12 5.32
CA ILE A 335 -7.66 -5.45 4.74
C ILE A 335 -9.07 -5.97 4.48
N LEU A 336 -9.39 -6.24 3.23
CA LEU A 336 -10.65 -6.85 2.82
C LEU A 336 -10.41 -8.26 2.29
N SER A 337 -10.72 -9.24 3.14
CA SER A 337 -10.78 -10.65 2.79
C SER A 337 -12.20 -11.01 2.38
N VAL A 338 -12.39 -11.36 1.11
CA VAL A 338 -13.69 -11.83 0.59
C VAL A 338 -13.75 -13.36 0.67
N LEU A 339 -14.75 -13.87 1.38
CA LEU A 339 -15.15 -15.27 1.40
C LEU A 339 -16.58 -15.38 1.94
N ASN A 340 -16.77 -15.78 3.19
CA ASN A 340 -18.04 -16.13 3.83
C ASN A 340 -18.18 -15.45 5.19
N GLY A 341 -17.73 -14.20 5.30
CA GLY A 341 -17.81 -13.43 6.54
C GLY A 341 -19.22 -13.37 7.12
N GLY A 342 -19.36 -13.68 8.40
CA GLY A 342 -20.65 -13.77 9.09
C GLY A 342 -21.41 -15.08 8.85
N LYS A 343 -20.80 -16.04 8.16
CA LYS A 343 -21.33 -17.40 7.96
C LYS A 343 -20.45 -18.45 8.63
N GLU A 344 -19.71 -18.07 9.66
CA GLU A 344 -18.88 -18.99 10.43
C GLU A 344 -19.74 -20.12 11.03
N LYS A 345 -19.14 -21.30 11.13
CA LYS A 345 -19.79 -22.52 11.63
C LYS A 345 -18.79 -23.33 12.44
N LEU A 346 -19.30 -24.33 13.17
CA LEU A 346 -18.43 -25.21 13.94
C LEU A 346 -17.47 -25.98 13.00
N MET A 347 -16.22 -26.03 13.40
CA MET A 347 -15.15 -26.84 12.82
C MET A 347 -14.93 -28.10 13.64
N ARG A 348 -14.32 -29.11 13.04
CA ARG A 348 -13.80 -30.30 13.70
C ARG A 348 -12.44 -29.97 14.30
N GLY A 349 -12.41 -29.77 15.62
CA GLY A 349 -11.21 -29.31 16.30
C GLY A 349 -10.13 -30.40 16.49
N ASP A 350 -10.51 -31.65 16.31
CA ASP A 350 -9.67 -32.84 16.29
C ASP A 350 -9.03 -33.10 14.92
N ASP A 351 -9.54 -32.45 13.86
CA ASP A 351 -9.10 -32.62 12.47
C ASP A 351 -9.18 -31.28 11.73
N ILE A 352 -8.33 -30.33 12.12
CA ILE A 352 -8.37 -28.93 11.64
C ILE A 352 -8.13 -28.88 10.12
N GLY A 353 -7.21 -29.71 9.62
CA GLY A 353 -6.83 -29.82 8.21
C GLY A 353 -7.80 -30.59 7.33
N LEU A 354 -8.80 -31.26 7.93
CA LEU A 354 -9.66 -32.22 7.25
C LEU A 354 -8.83 -33.31 6.53
N ASP A 355 -7.80 -33.80 7.23
CA ASP A 355 -6.91 -34.84 6.74
C ASP A 355 -7.63 -36.20 6.69
N ASN A 356 -8.58 -36.42 7.60
CA ASN A 356 -9.41 -37.61 7.58
C ASN A 356 -10.47 -37.50 6.47
N VAL A 357 -10.39 -38.41 5.49
CA VAL A 357 -11.32 -38.48 4.37
C VAL A 357 -12.78 -38.60 4.80
N GLN A 358 -13.06 -39.24 5.95
CA GLN A 358 -14.43 -39.37 6.49
C GLN A 358 -15.00 -38.05 7.01
N ASN A 359 -14.13 -37.11 7.37
CA ASN A 359 -14.51 -35.79 7.84
C ASN A 359 -14.62 -34.78 6.68
N TYR A 360 -14.01 -35.09 5.54
CA TYR A 360 -13.97 -34.19 4.40
C TYR A 360 -15.31 -34.17 3.63
N GLY A 361 -15.72 -32.98 3.25
CA GLY A 361 -16.84 -32.76 2.35
C GLY A 361 -17.03 -31.26 2.09
N PRO A 362 -17.85 -30.88 1.09
CA PRO A 362 -17.96 -29.48 0.67
C PRO A 362 -18.35 -28.55 1.82
N GLN A 363 -19.32 -28.96 2.65
CA GLN A 363 -19.78 -28.17 3.78
C GLN A 363 -18.73 -28.07 4.89
N ALA A 364 -18.00 -29.16 5.17
CA ALA A 364 -16.94 -29.16 6.17
C ALA A 364 -15.80 -28.22 5.74
N ALA A 365 -15.36 -28.31 4.48
CA ALA A 365 -14.33 -27.45 3.92
C ALA A 365 -14.76 -25.96 3.92
N ILE A 366 -16.01 -25.67 3.58
CA ILE A 366 -16.57 -24.30 3.69
C ILE A 366 -16.51 -23.82 5.14
N ASN A 367 -16.98 -24.63 6.11
CA ASN A 367 -17.04 -24.25 7.51
C ASN A 367 -15.64 -24.00 8.09
N HIS A 368 -14.69 -24.89 7.79
CA HIS A 368 -13.29 -24.79 8.23
C HIS A 368 -12.64 -23.54 7.65
N THR A 369 -12.61 -23.40 6.34
CA THR A 369 -11.94 -22.25 5.68
C THR A 369 -12.53 -20.91 6.10
N THR A 370 -13.85 -20.82 6.26
CA THR A 370 -14.54 -19.60 6.71
C THR A 370 -14.18 -19.23 8.15
N THR A 371 -14.20 -20.21 9.04
CA THR A 371 -14.01 -19.97 10.48
C THR A 371 -12.52 -19.75 10.78
N MET A 372 -11.61 -20.53 10.17
CA MET A 372 -10.16 -20.32 10.26
C MET A 372 -9.77 -18.91 9.79
N ASN A 373 -10.31 -18.45 8.66
CA ASN A 373 -10.03 -17.10 8.16
C ASN A 373 -10.47 -16.02 9.16
N THR A 374 -11.63 -16.19 9.78
CA THR A 374 -12.13 -15.25 10.80
C THR A 374 -11.27 -15.27 12.06
N LEU A 375 -10.88 -16.45 12.54
CA LEU A 375 -10.03 -16.60 13.72
C LEU A 375 -8.64 -15.98 13.51
N ALA A 376 -8.07 -16.13 12.31
CA ALA A 376 -6.79 -15.51 11.97
C ALA A 376 -6.90 -13.97 11.96
N LEU A 377 -7.97 -13.41 11.36
CA LEU A 377 -8.24 -11.97 11.42
C LEU A 377 -8.43 -11.48 12.86
N GLU A 378 -9.14 -12.24 13.70
CA GLU A 378 -9.30 -11.90 15.12
C GLU A 378 -7.98 -11.97 15.89
N HIS A 379 -7.09 -12.91 15.55
CA HIS A 379 -5.76 -12.99 16.12
C HIS A 379 -4.97 -11.70 15.80
N TRP A 380 -4.85 -11.31 14.53
CA TRP A 380 -4.12 -10.08 14.18
C TRP A 380 -4.79 -8.82 14.74
N ALA A 381 -6.11 -8.74 14.77
CA ALA A 381 -6.81 -7.59 15.37
C ALA A 381 -6.56 -7.46 16.88
N SER A 382 -6.31 -8.58 17.57
CA SER A 382 -6.00 -8.57 19.01
C SER A 382 -4.60 -8.07 19.35
N ASP A 383 -3.67 -8.06 18.38
CA ASP A 383 -2.33 -7.51 18.54
C ASP A 383 -2.38 -5.97 18.62
N LYS A 384 -1.76 -5.43 19.67
CA LYS A 384 -1.69 -3.98 19.91
C LYS A 384 -1.02 -3.21 18.78
N ASN A 385 -0.12 -3.84 18.03
CA ASN A 385 0.55 -3.23 16.87
C ASN A 385 -0.41 -2.98 15.70
N ASN A 386 -1.57 -3.66 15.69
CA ASN A 386 -2.55 -3.60 14.60
C ASN A 386 -3.77 -2.73 14.94
N ARG A 387 -3.72 -1.91 16.00
CA ARG A 387 -4.83 -1.04 16.42
C ARG A 387 -5.31 -0.05 15.35
N ARG A 388 -4.48 0.29 14.38
CA ARG A 388 -4.83 1.16 13.24
C ARG A 388 -5.38 0.39 12.03
N VAL A 389 -5.29 -0.94 12.03
CA VAL A 389 -5.70 -1.78 10.91
C VAL A 389 -7.18 -2.10 11.03
N THR A 390 -7.92 -1.84 9.95
CA THR A 390 -9.30 -2.30 9.82
C THR A 390 -9.30 -3.67 9.13
N PHE A 391 -9.77 -4.71 9.83
CA PHE A 391 -9.90 -6.05 9.28
C PHE A 391 -11.34 -6.32 8.85
N LEU A 392 -11.55 -6.68 7.59
CA LEU A 392 -12.86 -6.89 7.00
C LEU A 392 -12.94 -8.32 6.43
N HIS A 393 -13.92 -9.10 6.89
CA HIS A 393 -14.29 -10.39 6.32
C HIS A 393 -15.66 -10.27 5.67
N SER A 394 -15.72 -10.29 4.34
CA SER A 394 -16.94 -10.02 3.59
C SER A 394 -17.51 -11.27 2.94
N PHE A 395 -18.84 -11.45 3.04
CA PHE A 395 -19.61 -12.40 2.25
C PHE A 395 -20.35 -11.65 1.13
N PRO A 396 -19.94 -11.79 -0.14
CA PRO A 396 -20.53 -11.05 -1.25
C PRO A 396 -21.94 -11.56 -1.64
N GLY A 397 -22.38 -12.68 -1.08
CA GLY A 397 -23.62 -13.34 -1.45
C GLY A 397 -23.52 -14.14 -2.74
N LEU A 398 -24.68 -14.45 -3.31
CA LEU A 398 -24.76 -15.08 -4.62
C LEU A 398 -24.51 -14.02 -5.70
N VAL A 399 -23.42 -14.14 -6.44
CA VAL A 399 -23.05 -13.21 -7.53
C VAL A 399 -23.07 -13.94 -8.87
N ALA A 400 -23.60 -13.27 -9.89
CA ALA A 400 -23.66 -13.71 -11.28
C ALA A 400 -22.28 -13.72 -11.94
N THR A 401 -21.40 -14.62 -11.49
CA THR A 401 -20.04 -14.83 -12.01
C THR A 401 -19.95 -16.13 -12.79
N ASP A 402 -19.05 -16.21 -13.76
CA ASP A 402 -18.83 -17.41 -14.56
C ASP A 402 -17.87 -18.43 -13.92
N ASN A 403 -17.39 -18.19 -12.70
CA ASN A 403 -16.42 -19.03 -11.98
C ASN A 403 -16.74 -20.53 -12.00
N PHE A 404 -18.01 -20.90 -11.84
CA PHE A 404 -18.44 -22.31 -11.79
C PHE A 404 -18.46 -22.96 -13.17
N SER A 405 -18.68 -22.18 -14.23
CA SER A 405 -18.69 -22.68 -15.60
C SER A 405 -17.30 -23.02 -16.13
N ARG A 406 -16.25 -22.52 -15.46
CA ARG A 406 -14.83 -22.73 -15.76
C ARG A 406 -14.20 -23.88 -14.96
N ILE A 407 -15.01 -24.64 -14.22
CA ILE A 407 -14.52 -25.80 -13.47
C ILE A 407 -14.30 -26.93 -14.47
N ASP A 408 -13.04 -27.33 -14.62
CA ASP A 408 -12.70 -28.50 -15.40
C ASP A 408 -12.92 -29.78 -14.59
N PRO A 409 -13.56 -30.81 -15.18
CA PRO A 409 -13.68 -32.08 -14.51
C PRO A 409 -12.30 -32.73 -14.31
N PRO A 410 -12.07 -33.32 -13.13
CA PRO A 410 -10.82 -34.03 -12.79
C PRO A 410 -10.42 -35.05 -13.86
N ALA A 411 -9.12 -35.28 -14.03
CA ALA A 411 -8.62 -36.26 -15.00
C ALA A 411 -9.14 -37.69 -14.73
N SER A 412 -9.42 -38.02 -13.46
CA SER A 412 -9.95 -39.31 -13.02
C SER A 412 -11.43 -39.55 -13.38
N PHE A 413 -12.21 -38.51 -13.72
CA PHE A 413 -13.64 -38.66 -13.95
C PHE A 413 -13.94 -39.41 -15.26
N GLY A 414 -14.88 -40.34 -15.21
CA GLY A 414 -15.45 -41.01 -16.39
C GLY A 414 -16.40 -40.10 -17.18
N ILE A 415 -16.79 -40.52 -18.39
CA ILE A 415 -17.63 -39.71 -19.30
C ILE A 415 -18.95 -39.27 -18.64
N ILE A 416 -19.58 -40.17 -17.89
CA ILE A 416 -20.86 -39.91 -17.21
C ILE A 416 -20.67 -38.86 -16.11
N GLU A 417 -19.65 -39.01 -15.26
CA GLU A 417 -19.34 -38.07 -14.17
C GLU A 417 -18.98 -36.68 -14.71
N ARG A 418 -18.18 -36.63 -15.78
CA ARG A 418 -17.88 -35.37 -16.50
C ARG A 418 -19.14 -34.69 -17.01
N THR A 419 -20.07 -35.47 -17.55
CA THR A 419 -21.34 -34.96 -18.10
C THR A 419 -22.23 -34.44 -16.98
N ILE A 420 -22.38 -35.20 -15.89
CA ILE A 420 -23.15 -34.79 -14.71
C ILE A 420 -22.57 -33.51 -14.11
N LEU A 421 -21.25 -33.44 -13.91
CA LEU A 421 -20.60 -32.24 -13.37
C LEU A 421 -20.88 -31.03 -14.26
N LYS A 422 -20.75 -31.16 -15.59
CA LYS A 422 -21.06 -30.09 -16.54
C LYS A 422 -22.53 -29.65 -16.46
N LEU A 423 -23.47 -30.58 -16.31
CA LEU A 423 -24.89 -30.23 -16.14
C LEU A 423 -25.13 -29.49 -14.82
N ILE A 424 -24.53 -29.94 -13.72
CA ILE A 424 -24.62 -29.29 -12.42
C ILE A 424 -24.02 -27.89 -12.47
N THR A 425 -22.80 -27.72 -13.01
CA THR A 425 -22.16 -26.41 -13.08
C THR A 425 -22.92 -25.45 -13.98
N ARG A 426 -23.54 -25.94 -15.06
CA ARG A 426 -24.44 -25.14 -15.92
C ARG A 426 -25.71 -24.74 -15.18
N PHE A 427 -26.35 -25.66 -14.47
CA PHE A 427 -27.54 -25.36 -13.67
C PHE A 427 -27.25 -24.33 -12.58
N VAL A 428 -26.15 -24.49 -11.84
CA VAL A 428 -25.69 -23.51 -10.84
C VAL A 428 -25.39 -22.16 -11.47
N SER A 429 -24.81 -22.14 -12.67
CA SER A 429 -24.55 -20.91 -13.41
C SER A 429 -25.84 -20.20 -13.81
N VAL A 430 -26.87 -20.93 -14.24
CA VAL A 430 -28.20 -20.37 -14.54
C VAL A 430 -28.82 -19.77 -13.29
N ILE A 431 -28.85 -20.49 -12.16
CA ILE A 431 -29.36 -19.96 -10.88
C ILE A 431 -28.63 -18.68 -10.49
N ARG A 432 -27.29 -18.67 -10.58
CA ARG A 432 -26.48 -17.48 -10.26
C ARG A 432 -26.78 -16.31 -11.17
N TRP A 433 -27.02 -16.56 -12.44
CA TRP A 433 -27.33 -15.50 -13.39
C TRP A 433 -28.75 -14.95 -13.20
N THR A 434 -29.72 -15.80 -12.85
CA THR A 434 -31.11 -15.41 -12.62
C THR A 434 -31.34 -14.73 -11.27
N PHE A 435 -30.72 -15.22 -10.19
CA PHE A 435 -31.00 -14.78 -8.82
C PHE A 435 -29.81 -14.10 -8.14
N GLY A 436 -28.64 -14.13 -8.74
CA GLY A 436 -27.44 -13.50 -8.18
C GLY A 436 -27.39 -12.01 -8.43
N MET A 437 -26.70 -11.30 -7.54
CA MET A 437 -26.36 -9.90 -7.73
C MET A 437 -25.43 -9.74 -8.93
N SER A 438 -25.57 -8.62 -9.65
CA SER A 438 -24.64 -8.27 -10.73
C SER A 438 -23.22 -8.06 -10.18
N VAL A 439 -22.23 -8.36 -11.02
CA VAL A 439 -20.80 -8.15 -10.70
C VAL A 439 -20.52 -6.69 -10.36
N VAL A 440 -21.14 -5.75 -11.09
CA VAL A 440 -20.94 -4.29 -10.87
C VAL A 440 -21.47 -3.85 -9.50
N ASN A 441 -22.64 -4.32 -9.08
CA ASN A 441 -23.19 -4.00 -7.77
C ASN A 441 -22.34 -4.60 -6.64
N CYS A 442 -21.90 -5.86 -6.81
CA CYS A 442 -20.99 -6.49 -5.85
C CYS A 442 -19.66 -5.73 -5.77
N ALA A 443 -19.04 -5.42 -6.91
CA ALA A 443 -17.81 -4.64 -7.00
C ALA A 443 -17.92 -3.28 -6.33
N THR A 444 -19.04 -2.58 -6.53
CA THR A 444 -19.29 -1.28 -5.88
C THR A 444 -19.38 -1.43 -4.36
N ARG A 445 -19.99 -2.51 -3.86
CA ARG A 445 -20.03 -2.83 -2.43
C ARG A 445 -18.64 -3.16 -1.88
N GLN A 446 -17.84 -3.96 -2.59
CA GLN A 446 -16.47 -4.28 -2.17
C GLN A 446 -15.56 -3.04 -2.14
N ALA A 447 -15.66 -2.15 -3.15
CA ALA A 447 -14.95 -0.87 -3.14
C ALA A 447 -15.41 0.02 -1.97
N PHE A 448 -16.72 0.07 -1.69
CA PHE A 448 -17.26 0.74 -0.51
C PHE A 448 -16.73 0.13 0.80
N HIS A 449 -16.61 -1.21 0.89
CA HIS A 449 -16.01 -1.86 2.05
C HIS A 449 -14.57 -1.42 2.25
N LEU A 450 -13.77 -1.32 1.18
CA LEU A 450 -12.38 -0.87 1.24
C LEU A 450 -12.20 0.62 1.55
N THR A 451 -13.12 1.50 1.14
CA THR A 451 -12.88 2.95 1.17
C THR A 451 -13.73 3.72 2.18
N SER A 452 -14.83 3.15 2.67
CA SER A 452 -15.74 3.87 3.57
C SER A 452 -15.22 3.94 5.01
N ASP A 453 -15.52 5.04 5.70
CA ASP A 453 -15.27 5.20 7.13
C ASP A 453 -16.31 4.47 8.01
N LYS A 454 -17.17 3.62 7.44
CA LYS A 454 -18.19 2.85 8.19
C LYS A 454 -17.56 1.85 9.17
N TYR A 455 -16.35 1.39 8.90
CA TYR A 455 -15.69 0.33 9.66
C TYR A 455 -14.45 0.87 10.35
N ASP A 456 -14.52 0.94 11.68
CA ASP A 456 -13.45 1.46 12.53
C ASP A 456 -12.25 0.50 12.60
N PRO A 457 -11.03 1.04 12.85
CA PRO A 457 -9.82 0.24 13.01
C PRO A 457 -9.77 -0.49 14.37
N GLY A 458 -8.96 -1.54 14.46
CA GLY A 458 -8.73 -2.30 15.69
C GLY A 458 -9.76 -3.40 15.98
N GLU A 459 -10.75 -3.58 15.10
CA GLU A 459 -11.74 -4.65 15.19
C GLU A 459 -11.83 -5.45 13.88
N VAL A 460 -12.44 -6.64 13.98
CA VAL A 460 -12.78 -7.48 12.81
C VAL A 460 -14.24 -7.33 12.48
N TRP A 461 -14.50 -6.76 11.30
CA TRP A 461 -15.84 -6.60 10.77
C TRP A 461 -16.20 -7.78 9.88
N ARG A 462 -17.23 -8.52 10.27
CA ARG A 462 -17.88 -9.52 9.42
C ARG A 462 -19.02 -8.85 8.69
N ILE A 463 -19.02 -8.89 7.37
CA ILE A 463 -19.93 -8.12 6.53
C ILE A 463 -20.75 -9.05 5.64
N ASN A 464 -22.07 -8.88 5.66
CA ASN A 464 -22.95 -9.67 4.80
C ASN A 464 -23.10 -9.08 3.39
N GLN A 465 -23.85 -9.78 2.54
CA GLN A 465 -24.09 -9.37 1.15
C GLN A 465 -24.74 -7.99 1.01
N SER A 466 -25.43 -7.50 2.04
CA SER A 466 -26.08 -6.18 2.08
C SER A 466 -25.15 -5.06 2.56
N SER A 467 -23.87 -5.33 2.81
CA SER A 467 -22.90 -4.38 3.39
C SER A 467 -23.21 -4.00 4.84
N GLU A 468 -23.86 -4.90 5.58
CA GLU A 468 -24.12 -4.72 6.99
C GLU A 468 -23.19 -5.59 7.86
N PRO A 469 -22.64 -5.02 8.96
CA PRO A 469 -21.99 -5.78 10.00
C PRO A 469 -22.91 -6.89 10.52
N VAL A 470 -22.36 -8.07 10.71
CA VAL A 470 -23.08 -9.22 11.25
C VAL A 470 -22.28 -9.89 12.35
N THR A 471 -23.02 -10.38 13.35
CA THR A 471 -22.48 -11.23 14.40
C THR A 471 -23.08 -12.62 14.25
N THR A 472 -22.30 -13.64 14.61
CA THR A 472 -22.72 -15.05 14.62
C THR A 472 -22.67 -15.57 16.06
N PRO A 473 -23.66 -15.27 16.93
CA PRO A 473 -23.62 -15.61 18.34
C PRO A 473 -23.58 -17.12 18.55
N GLY A 474 -22.80 -17.57 19.54
CA GLY A 474 -22.70 -18.97 19.95
C GLY A 474 -21.78 -19.83 19.08
N VAL A 475 -21.19 -19.27 18.02
CA VAL A 475 -20.26 -20.01 17.14
C VAL A 475 -18.82 -19.69 17.47
N LEU A 476 -18.46 -18.41 17.55
CA LEU A 476 -17.06 -17.99 17.74
C LEU A 476 -16.66 -17.89 19.21
N GLU A 477 -17.61 -17.63 20.10
CA GLU A 477 -17.36 -17.48 21.54
C GLU A 477 -16.62 -18.68 22.14
N PRO A 478 -17.03 -19.95 21.88
CA PRO A 478 -16.30 -21.10 22.40
C PRO A 478 -14.88 -21.25 21.85
N TYR A 479 -14.62 -20.75 20.63
CA TYR A 479 -13.27 -20.75 20.06
C TYR A 479 -12.40 -19.70 20.76
N ARG A 480 -12.93 -18.50 21.01
CA ARG A 480 -12.23 -17.43 21.72
C ARG A 480 -11.85 -17.85 23.14
N GLU A 481 -12.79 -18.42 23.89
CA GLU A 481 -12.58 -18.87 25.27
C GLU A 481 -11.52 -19.97 25.37
N ARG A 482 -11.44 -20.84 24.36
CA ARG A 482 -10.47 -21.95 24.31
C ARG A 482 -9.15 -21.58 23.61
N GLY A 483 -8.87 -20.30 23.37
CA GLY A 483 -7.61 -19.85 22.77
C GLY A 483 -7.41 -20.21 21.30
N TRP A 484 -8.49 -20.45 20.54
CA TRP A 484 -8.37 -20.93 19.16
C TRP A 484 -7.86 -19.91 18.16
N ARG A 485 -7.80 -18.63 18.51
CA ARG A 485 -7.21 -17.59 17.64
C ARG A 485 -5.75 -17.90 17.34
N GLU A 486 -4.99 -18.21 18.38
CA GLU A 486 -3.58 -18.58 18.31
C GLU A 486 -3.43 -20.00 17.75
N LYS A 487 -4.15 -20.99 18.31
CA LYS A 487 -4.09 -22.38 17.83
C LYS A 487 -4.36 -22.54 16.32
N ALA A 488 -5.35 -21.81 15.79
CA ALA A 488 -5.67 -21.85 14.37
C ALA A 488 -4.55 -21.26 13.51
N LEU A 489 -3.92 -20.18 13.99
CA LEU A 489 -2.81 -19.55 13.28
C LEU A 489 -1.57 -20.43 13.34
N ASP A 490 -1.20 -20.97 14.51
CA ASP A 490 -0.05 -21.86 14.69
C ASP A 490 -0.15 -23.10 13.80
N TYR A 491 -1.32 -23.74 13.77
CA TYR A 491 -1.58 -24.85 12.85
C TYR A 491 -1.37 -24.44 11.39
N THR A 492 -1.88 -23.27 11.00
CA THR A 492 -1.72 -22.80 9.63
C THR A 492 -0.25 -22.49 9.30
N MET A 493 0.52 -21.98 10.27
CA MET A 493 1.95 -21.74 10.12
C MET A 493 2.74 -23.05 10.00
N SER A 494 2.42 -24.08 10.78
CA SER A 494 3.08 -25.39 10.65
C SER A 494 2.83 -26.03 9.28
N VAL A 495 1.60 -25.89 8.75
CA VAL A 495 1.27 -26.32 7.38
C VAL A 495 2.13 -25.59 6.34
N PHE A 496 2.47 -24.32 6.55
CA PHE A 496 3.35 -23.58 5.65
C PHE A 496 4.80 -24.07 5.71
N GLU A 497 5.30 -24.40 6.90
CA GLU A 497 6.64 -24.96 7.07
C GLU A 497 6.76 -26.32 6.36
N GLU A 498 5.77 -27.20 6.53
CA GLU A 498 5.70 -28.48 5.83
C GLU A 498 5.64 -28.31 4.30
N ALA A 499 4.78 -27.40 3.82
CA ALA A 499 4.64 -27.10 2.38
C ALA A 499 5.94 -26.59 1.75
N LEU A 500 6.68 -25.75 2.46
CA LEU A 500 7.95 -25.19 1.98
C LEU A 500 9.10 -26.22 2.04
N ALA A 501 9.10 -27.11 3.04
CA ALA A 501 10.10 -28.19 3.15
C ALA A 501 10.03 -29.17 1.98
N VAL A 502 8.82 -29.53 1.53
CA VAL A 502 8.63 -30.40 0.34
C VAL A 502 9.29 -29.80 -0.91
N ASN A 503 9.23 -28.47 -1.04
CA ASN A 503 9.79 -27.79 -2.21
C ASN A 503 11.33 -27.85 -2.21
N ASP A 504 11.96 -27.76 -1.04
CA ASP A 504 13.42 -27.85 -0.89
C ASP A 504 13.96 -29.27 -1.16
N GLU A 505 13.21 -30.32 -0.87
CA GLU A 505 13.60 -31.70 -1.19
C GLU A 505 13.47 -32.05 -2.68
N THR A 506 12.62 -31.33 -3.42
CA THR A 506 12.41 -31.53 -4.86
C THR A 506 13.32 -30.68 -5.75
N ARG A 507 14.20 -29.86 -5.16
CA ARG A 507 15.11 -28.93 -5.86
C ARG A 507 16.56 -29.41 -5.79
#